data_AF-A0A2R8BY56-F1
#
_entry.id   AF-A0A2R8BY56-F1
#
_cell.length_a   1.000
_cell.length_b   1.000
_cell.length_c   1.000
_cell.angle_alpha   90.00
_cell.angle_beta   90.00
_cell.angle_gamma   90.00
#
_symmetry.space_group_name_H-M   'P 1'
#
loop_
_entity.id
_entity.type
_entity.pdbx_description
1 polymer ?
#
loop_
_entity_poly.entity_id
_entity_poly.type
_entity_poly.pdbx_seq_one_letter_code
_entity_poly.pdbx_strand_id
1 'polypeptide(L)' 'MTDDTSDRARILQMATHMGSPDTPPEKTARNRGWLDEDGLPTDEGREMLKAMGDQQGTRTVFR' A
#
# COMPACT_ATOMS: atom_id res chain seq x y z
N MET A 1 -6.19 -16.44 4.08
CA MET A 1 -7.28 -15.57 3.58
C MET A 1 -7.38 -14.24 4.32
N THR A 2 -6.58 -13.98 5.36
CA THR A 2 -6.58 -12.72 6.14
C THR A 2 -5.59 -11.66 5.63
N ASP A 3 -4.56 -12.06 4.88
CA ASP A 3 -3.55 -11.13 4.36
C ASP A 3 -4.09 -10.16 3.31
N ASP A 4 -4.92 -10.62 2.37
CA ASP A 4 -5.44 -9.77 1.28
C ASP A 4 -6.25 -8.55 1.80
N THR A 5 -7.10 -8.77 2.82
CA THR A 5 -7.87 -7.68 3.44
C THR A 5 -6.96 -6.71 4.20
N SER A 6 -5.92 -7.22 4.86
CA SER A 6 -4.91 -6.42 5.55
C SER A 6 -4.07 -5.59 4.57
N ASP A 7 -3.63 -6.21 3.48
CA ASP A 7 -2.81 -5.58 2.45
C ASP A 7 -3.58 -4.49 1.73
N ARG A 8 -4.85 -4.75 1.38
CA ARG A 8 -5.74 -3.72 0.81
C ARG A 8 -5.84 -2.50 1.73
N ALA A 9 -6.06 -2.71 3.03
CA ALA A 9 -6.18 -1.59 3.98
C ALA A 9 -4.89 -0.75 4.04
N ARG A 10 -3.72 -1.40 4.02
CA ARG A 10 -2.41 -0.72 4.02
C ARG A 10 -2.15 0.02 2.70
N ILE A 11 -2.49 -0.59 1.57
CA ILE A 11 -2.40 0.04 0.24
C ILE A 11 -3.26 1.30 0.19
N LEU A 12 -4.51 1.22 0.68
CA LEU A 12 -5.41 2.38 0.73
C LEU A 12 -4.88 3.48 1.64
N GLN A 13 -4.34 3.12 2.81
CA GLN A 13 -3.70 4.08 3.69
C GLN A 13 -2.55 4.80 2.97
N MET A 14 -1.69 4.06 2.26
CA MET A 14 -0.58 4.66 1.53
C MET A 14 -1.06 5.55 0.37
N ALA A 15 -2.08 5.12 -0.35
CA ALA A 15 -2.72 5.90 -1.40
C ALA A 15 -3.33 7.21 -0.88
N THR A 16 -3.85 7.22 0.36
CA THR A 16 -4.29 8.46 1.03
C THR A 16 -3.13 9.41 1.31
N HIS A 17 -1.98 8.89 1.77
CA HIS A 17 -0.81 9.73 2.06
C HIS A 17 -0.13 10.28 0.79
N MET A 18 -0.20 9.54 -0.32
CA MET A 18 0.43 9.92 -1.59
C MET A 18 -0.51 10.59 -2.60
N GLY A 19 -1.81 10.52 -2.36
CA GLY A 19 -2.85 11.09 -3.22
C GLY A 19 -3.16 12.54 -2.89
N SER A 20 -3.99 13.16 -3.73
CA SER A 20 -4.63 14.44 -3.41
C SER A 20 -5.82 14.20 -2.47
N PRO A 21 -6.11 15.10 -1.52
CA PRO A 21 -7.31 15.01 -0.68
C PRO A 21 -8.62 14.92 -1.49
N ASP A 22 -8.65 15.46 -2.70
CA ASP A 22 -9.82 15.43 -3.59
C ASP A 22 -9.95 14.11 -4.38
N THR A 23 -8.95 13.23 -4.30
CA THR A 23 -8.93 11.96 -5.05
C THR A 23 -9.16 10.78 -4.12
N PRO A 24 -10.16 9.93 -4.40
CA PRO A 24 -10.38 8.72 -3.62
C PRO A 24 -9.12 7.83 -3.58
N PRO A 25 -8.73 7.29 -2.42
CA PRO A 25 -7.53 6.46 -2.28
C PRO A 25 -7.53 5.24 -3.20
N GLU A 26 -8.68 4.61 -3.43
CA GLU A 26 -8.82 3.50 -4.39
C GLU A 26 -8.43 3.90 -5.81
N LYS A 27 -8.80 5.11 -6.24
CA LYS A 27 -8.45 5.61 -7.56
C LYS A 27 -6.95 5.85 -7.67
N THR A 28 -6.34 6.43 -6.64
CA THR A 28 -4.89 6.61 -6.56
C THR A 28 -4.15 5.26 -6.58
N ALA A 29 -4.64 4.27 -5.84
CA ALA A 29 -4.06 2.93 -5.78
C ALA A 29 -4.16 2.19 -7.12
N ARG A 30 -5.32 2.23 -7.80
CA ARG A 30 -5.52 1.66 -9.14
C ARG A 30 -4.66 2.35 -10.20
N ASN A 31 -4.61 3.68 -10.18
CA ASN A 31 -3.77 4.45 -11.12
C ASN A 31 -2.28 4.11 -11.00
N ARG A 32 -1.86 3.61 -9.83
CA ARG A 32 -0.48 3.18 -9.56
C ARG A 32 -0.28 1.67 -9.65
N GLY A 33 -1.29 0.91 -10.10
CA GLY A 33 -1.18 -0.53 -10.29
C GLY A 33 -1.15 -1.35 -9.00
N TRP A 34 -1.43 -0.77 -7.83
CA TRP A 34 -1.40 -1.51 -6.55
C TRP A 34 -2.68 -2.29 -6.25
N LEU A 35 -3.80 -1.86 -6.84
CA LEU A 35 -5.06 -2.57 -6.82
C LEU A 35 -5.52 -2.83 -8.25
N ASP A 36 -6.17 -3.96 -8.46
CA ASP A 36 -6.83 -4.29 -9.72
C ASP A 36 -8.21 -3.63 -9.84
N GLU A 37 -8.94 -3.99 -10.91
CA GLU A 37 -10.29 -3.49 -11.17
C GLU A 37 -11.28 -3.93 -10.08
N ASP A 38 -11.11 -5.14 -9.54
CA ASP A 38 -11.90 -5.70 -8.43
C ASP A 38 -11.52 -5.10 -7.06
N GLY A 39 -10.45 -4.32 -7.00
CA GLY A 39 -9.95 -3.68 -5.78
C GLY A 39 -9.12 -4.62 -4.91
N LEU A 40 -8.60 -5.70 -5.48
CA LEU A 40 -7.70 -6.64 -4.82
C LEU A 40 -6.23 -6.19 -4.98
N PRO A 41 -5.38 -6.42 -3.96
CA PRO A 41 -3.93 -6.25 -4.04
C PRO A 41 -3.32 -6.99 -5.23
N THR A 42 -2.63 -6.24 -6.09
CA THR A 42 -1.76 -6.81 -7.12
C THR A 42 -0.42 -7.21 -6.51
N ASP A 43 0.38 -7.96 -7.28
CA ASP A 43 1.74 -8.29 -6.87
C ASP A 43 2.60 -7.02 -6.68
N GLU A 44 2.42 -6.01 -7.53
CA GLU A 44 3.10 -4.72 -7.39
C GLU A 44 2.69 -3.98 -6.09
N GLY A 45 1.40 -4.03 -5.73
CA GLY A 45 0.92 -3.49 -4.46
C GLY A 45 1.54 -4.19 -3.25
N ARG A 46 1.68 -5.52 -3.31
CA ARG A 46 2.33 -6.33 -2.27
C ARG A 46 3.84 -6.08 -2.20
N GLU A 47 4.52 -5.91 -3.34
CA GLU A 47 5.94 -5.56 -3.39
C GLU A 47 6.22 -4.19 -2.77
N MET A 48 5.37 -3.20 -3.07
CA MET A 48 5.44 -1.88 -2.41
C MET A 48 5.30 -2.05 -0.89
N LEU A 49 4.30 -2.79 -0.40
CA LEU A 49 4.11 -3.01 1.03
C LEU A 49 5.33 -3.67 1.67
N LYS A 50 5.94 -4.65 1.00
CA LYS A 50 7.17 -5.32 1.46
C LYS A 50 8.33 -4.34 1.52
N ALA A 51 8.53 -3.53 0.48
CA ALA A 51 9.59 -2.50 0.45
C ALA A 51 9.44 -1.47 1.57
N MET A 52 8.20 -1.14 1.98
CA MET A 52 7.94 -0.26 3.12
C MET A 52 8.06 -0.97 4.47
N GLY A 53 7.68 -2.25 4.56
CA GLY A 53 7.84 -3.08 5.75
C GLY A 53 9.31 -3.28 6.11
N ASP A 54 10.17 -3.50 5.12
CA ASP A 54 11.62 -3.63 5.31
C ASP A 54 12.27 -2.32 5.81
N GLN A 55 11.68 -1.16 5.52
CA GLN A 55 12.15 0.11 6.09
C GLN A 55 11.89 0.22 7.61
N GLN A 56 10.89 -0.47 8.17
CA GLN A 56 10.69 -0.50 9.63
C GLN A 56 11.74 -1.34 10.38
N GLY A 57 12.44 -2.26 9.70
CA GLY A 57 13.55 -3.04 10.26
C GLY A 57 14.82 -2.21 10.49
N THR A 58 14.93 -1.01 9.89
CA THR A 58 16.10 -0.12 10.03
C THR A 58 15.90 0.89 11.19
N ARG A 59 15.32 0.44 12.32
CA ARG A 59 15.17 1.26 13.55
C ARG A 59 16.09 0.86 14.70
N THR A 60 17.14 0.10 14.44
CA THR A 60 18.13 -0.29 15.47
C THR A 60 19.55 -0.04 15.00
N VAL A 61 19.98 1.22 15.02
CA VAL A 61 21.39 1.61 15.25
C VAL A 61 21.45 3.10 15.57
N PHE A 62 20.99 3.52 16.74
CA PHE A 62 21.55 4.71 17.39
C PHE A 62 21.50 4.56 18.91
N ARG A 63 22.71 4.29 19.44
CA ARG A 63 23.22 4.49 20.80
C ARG A 63 22.59 3.70 21.96
#